data_AF-A0A970J727-F1
#
_entry.id   AF-A0A970J727-F1
#
_cell.length_a   1.000
_cell.length_b   1.000
_cell.length_c   1.000
_cell.angle_alpha   90.00
_cell.angle_beta   90.00
_cell.angle_gamma   90.00
#
_symmetry.space_group_name_H-M   'P 1'
#
loop_
_entity.id
_entity.type
_entity.pdbx_description
1 polymer ?
#
loop_
_entity_poly.entity_id
_entity_poly.type
_entity_poly.pdbx_seq_one_letter_code
_entity_poly.pdbx_strand_id
1 'polypeptide(L)' 'ASEAVIQAYLAVNGVVISNYDGIVGDDVEATIRNLGVLSSEGMKDMDGAILRIMTKKTSSVN' A
#
# COMPACT_ATOMS: atom_id res chain seq x y z
N ALA A 1 15.44 -0.83 6.68
CA ALA A 1 16.41 -1.95 6.87
C ALA A 1 15.86 -2.96 7.87
N SER A 2 15.25 -2.49 8.97
CA SER A 2 14.43 -3.30 9.88
C SER A 2 13.36 -4.11 9.12
N GLU A 3 12.68 -3.46 8.20
CA GLU A 3 11.52 -3.99 7.47
C GLU A 3 11.96 -5.12 6.55
N ALA A 4 13.05 -4.91 5.78
CA ALA A 4 13.60 -5.92 4.90
C ALA A 4 14.03 -7.19 5.67
N VAL A 5 14.62 -7.03 6.87
CA VAL A 5 14.99 -8.17 7.73
C VAL A 5 13.74 -8.90 8.22
N ILE A 6 12.70 -8.18 8.65
CA ILE A 6 11.43 -8.77 9.08
C ILE A 6 10.75 -9.52 7.93
N GLN A 7 10.68 -8.92 6.74
CA GLN A 7 10.09 -9.56 5.56
C GLN A 7 10.86 -10.81 5.15
N ALA A 8 12.20 -10.78 5.18
CA ALA A 8 13.01 -11.95 4.91
C ALA A 8 12.75 -13.07 5.94
N TYR A 9 12.66 -12.73 7.23
CA TYR A 9 12.32 -13.69 8.28
C TYR A 9 10.92 -14.31 8.08
N LEU A 10 9.91 -13.49 7.77
CA LEU A 10 8.55 -13.96 7.49
C LEU A 10 8.49 -14.87 6.25
N ALA A 11 9.16 -14.48 5.16
CA ALA A 11 9.22 -15.27 3.93
C ALA A 11 9.88 -16.64 4.15
N VAL A 12 10.96 -16.71 4.93
CA VAL A 12 11.59 -18.00 5.32
C VAL A 12 10.61 -18.89 6.10
N ASN A 13 9.70 -18.30 6.87
CA ASN A 13 8.64 -19.02 7.59
C ASN A 13 7.37 -19.26 6.75
N GLY A 14 7.42 -19.02 5.42
CA GLY A 14 6.28 -19.22 4.52
C GLY A 14 5.17 -18.17 4.66
N VAL A 15 5.42 -17.09 5.40
CA VAL A 15 4.48 -15.98 5.54
C VAL A 15 4.78 -14.97 4.43
N VAL A 16 3.99 -15.03 3.37
CA VAL A 16 4.09 -14.14 2.21
C VAL A 16 2.74 -13.53 1.88
N ILE A 17 2.78 -12.35 1.26
CA ILE A 17 1.60 -11.69 0.69
C ILE A 17 1.12 -12.55 -0.48
N SER A 18 -0.20 -12.74 -0.59
CA SER A 18 -0.76 -13.56 -1.65
C SER A 18 -0.88 -12.76 -2.95
N ASN A 19 -0.77 -13.44 -4.08
CA ASN A 19 -1.10 -12.86 -5.38
C ASN A 19 -2.59 -12.45 -5.50
N TYR A 20 -3.46 -12.93 -4.59
CA TYR A 20 -4.85 -12.49 -4.50
C TYR A 20 -5.03 -11.08 -3.89
N ASP A 21 -3.99 -10.51 -3.30
CA ASP A 21 -4.04 -9.17 -2.69
C ASP A 21 -4.04 -8.03 -3.75
N GLY A 22 -3.87 -8.36 -5.03
CA GLY A 22 -4.06 -7.45 -6.16
C GLY A 22 -2.86 -6.55 -6.47
N ILE A 23 -1.90 -6.43 -5.55
CA ILE A 23 -0.63 -5.72 -5.79
C ILE A 23 0.45 -6.70 -6.25
N VAL A 24 0.58 -7.85 -5.57
CA VAL A 24 1.56 -8.89 -5.93
C VAL A 24 0.97 -9.72 -7.08
N GLY A 25 1.74 -9.88 -8.16
CA GLY A 25 1.39 -10.73 -9.30
C GLY A 25 2.16 -12.05 -9.28
N ASP A 26 1.84 -12.93 -10.24
CA ASP A 26 2.51 -14.23 -10.39
C ASP A 26 3.99 -14.11 -10.79
N ASP A 27 4.38 -12.95 -11.35
CA ASP A 27 5.76 -12.58 -11.66
C ASP A 27 6.09 -11.14 -11.22
N VAL A 28 7.38 -10.79 -11.29
CA VAL A 28 7.87 -9.49 -10.83
C VAL A 28 7.36 -8.36 -11.70
N GLU A 29 7.24 -8.56 -13.00
CA GLU A 29 6.73 -7.56 -13.93
C GLU A 29 5.24 -7.26 -13.69
N ALA A 30 4.44 -8.27 -13.39
CA ALA A 30 3.03 -8.13 -13.03
C ALA A 30 2.88 -7.36 -11.73
N THR A 31 3.71 -7.68 -10.73
CA THR A 31 3.78 -6.94 -9.46
C THR A 31 4.12 -5.47 -9.70
N ILE A 32 5.14 -5.18 -10.52
CA ILE A 32 5.55 -3.80 -10.85
C ILE A 32 4.43 -3.05 -11.58
N ARG A 33 3.76 -3.68 -12.55
CA ARG A 33 2.63 -3.08 -13.28
C ARG A 33 1.47 -2.75 -12.35
N ASN A 34 1.05 -3.70 -11.51
CA ASN A 34 -0.05 -3.51 -10.57
C ASN A 34 0.26 -2.41 -9.55
N LEU A 35 1.48 -2.41 -9.00
CA LEU A 35 1.95 -1.34 -8.13
C LEU A 35 1.94 0.03 -8.83
N GLY A 36 2.32 0.08 -10.11
CA GLY A 36 2.27 1.28 -10.93
C GLY A 36 0.86 1.83 -11.12
N VAL A 37 -0.12 0.96 -11.38
CA VAL A 37 -1.54 1.35 -11.46
C VAL A 37 -2.03 1.88 -10.11
N LEU A 38 -1.77 1.15 -9.02
CA LEU A 38 -2.15 1.60 -7.67
C LEU A 38 -1.54 2.96 -7.32
N SER A 39 -0.25 3.14 -7.60
CA SER A 39 0.44 4.39 -7.29
C SER A 39 -0.04 5.55 -8.16
N SER A 40 -0.22 5.33 -9.47
CA SER A 40 -0.56 6.40 -10.41
C SER A 40 -2.05 6.74 -10.41
N GLU A 41 -2.94 5.77 -10.22
CA GLU A 41 -4.39 5.98 -10.23
C GLU A 41 -4.95 6.07 -8.81
N GLY A 42 -4.55 5.14 -7.94
CA GLY A 42 -5.04 5.08 -6.56
C GLY A 42 -4.60 6.27 -5.71
N MET A 43 -3.47 6.90 -6.03
CA MET A 43 -2.99 8.05 -5.26
C MET A 43 -3.53 9.41 -5.73
N LYS A 44 -4.15 9.51 -6.92
CA LYS A 44 -4.65 10.81 -7.47
C LYS A 44 -5.57 11.56 -6.52
N ASP A 45 -6.50 10.85 -5.89
CA ASP A 45 -7.45 11.42 -4.94
C ASP A 45 -7.07 11.20 -3.47
N MET A 46 -5.97 10.47 -3.24
CA MET A 46 -5.52 10.07 -1.91
C MET A 46 -5.07 11.28 -1.09
N ASP A 47 -4.39 12.25 -1.70
CA ASP A 47 -3.96 13.47 -1.01
C ASP A 47 -5.15 14.25 -0.42
N GLY A 48 -6.22 14.40 -1.20
CA GLY A 48 -7.46 15.02 -0.72
C GLY A 48 -8.11 14.22 0.41
N ALA A 49 -8.08 12.89 0.33
CA ALA A 49 -8.56 12.02 1.41
C ALA A 49 -7.73 12.16 2.69
N ILE A 50 -6.40 12.21 2.57
CA ILE A 50 -5.47 12.42 3.67
C ILE A 50 -5.74 13.78 4.33
N LEU A 51 -5.83 14.86 3.54
CA LEU A 51 -6.14 16.18 4.05
C LEU A 51 -7.49 16.22 4.78
N ARG A 52 -8.53 15.54 4.27
CA ARG A 52 -9.82 15.41 4.96
C ARG A 52 -9.70 14.66 6.28
N ILE A 53 -8.88 13.60 6.36
CA ILE A 53 -8.64 12.86 7.61
C ILE A 53 -7.89 13.74 8.62
N MET A 54 -6.84 14.44 8.17
CA MET A 54 -6.05 15.33 9.02
C MET A 54 -6.86 16.52 9.55
N THR A 55 -7.76 17.07 8.74
CA THR A 55 -8.57 18.27 9.07
C THR A 55 -9.94 17.96 9.67
N LYS A 56 -10.34 16.68 9.76
CA LYS A 56 -11.65 16.22 10.28
C LYS A 56 -11.94 16.64 11.73
N LYS A 57 -10.96 17.22 12.46
CA LYS A 57 -11.09 17.64 13.86
C LYS A 57 -11.17 19.15 14.07
N THR A 58 -11.10 19.99 13.02
CA THR A 58 -11.09 21.46 13.17
C THR A 58 -12.43 22.14 12.85
N SER A 59 -13.43 21.39 12.41
CA SER A 59 -14.79 21.89 12.10
C SER A 59 -15.85 21.37 13.08
N SER A 60 -15.51 21.27 14.37
CA SER A 60 -16.50 21.28 15.45
C SER A 60 -16.47 22.67 16.09
N VAL A 61 -16.91 23.67 15.32
CA VAL A 61 -17.33 24.97 15.86
C VAL A 61 -18.78 25.13 15.48
N ASN A 62 -19.65 24.58 16.34
CA ASN A 62 -20.84 25.22 16.90
C ASN A 62 -21.47 24.21 17.87
#